data_AF-A0A3N5EZ05-F1
#
_entry.id   AF-A0A3N5EZ05-F1
#
_cell.length_a   1.000
_cell.length_b   1.000
_cell.length_c   1.000
_cell.angle_alpha   90.00
_cell.angle_beta   90.00
_cell.angle_gamma   90.00
#
_symmetry.space_group_name_H-M   'P 1'
#
loop_
_entity.id
_entity.type
_entity.pdbx_description
1 polymer ?
#
loop_
_entity_poly.entity_id
_entity_poly.type
_entity_poly.pdbx_seq_one_letter_code
_entity_poly.pdbx_strand_id
1 'polypeptide(L)'
;MQVLASLDADAIWRLRFQLPATLPAGTCKLRLIGLCNDDSHVAKVNPKWASVAMAEDPSSATLQAEGTTTVTWGASDHDKYVESKITLDADTPVGGEIIAMDLTFETSGWTLDQISTWMASLIWE
;
A
#
# COMPACT_ATOMS: atom_id res chain seq x y z
N MET A 1 2.09 10.17 1.00
CA MET A 1 1.20 10.52 2.14
C MET A 1 2.02 10.55 3.41
N GLN A 2 1.71 11.44 4.35
CA GLN A 2 2.31 11.46 5.69
C GLN A 2 1.38 10.72 6.67
N VAL A 3 1.94 9.87 7.54
CA VAL A 3 1.20 9.09 8.55
C VAL A 3 1.81 9.40 9.92
N LEU A 4 0.95 9.63 10.92
CA LEU A 4 1.39 10.02 12.26
C LEU A 4 2.19 8.90 12.93
N ALA A 5 3.05 9.31 13.87
CA ALA A 5 3.83 8.43 14.72
C ALA A 5 2.94 7.42 15.45
N SER A 6 1.93 7.90 16.18
CA SER A 6 0.95 7.06 16.86
C SER A 6 -0.41 7.19 16.21
N LEU A 7 -1.06 6.05 15.97
CA LEU A 7 -2.39 5.98 15.38
C LEU A 7 -3.41 5.63 16.46
N ASP A 8 -4.35 6.54 16.73
CA ASP A 8 -5.50 6.29 17.62
C ASP A 8 -6.62 5.51 16.92
N ALA A 9 -6.60 5.50 15.58
CA ALA A 9 -7.51 4.76 14.71
C ALA A 9 -6.81 4.47 13.38
N ASP A 10 -7.28 3.47 12.65
CA ASP A 10 -6.72 3.10 11.36
C ASP A 10 -6.74 4.31 10.41
N ALA A 11 -5.59 4.58 9.78
CA ALA A 11 -5.49 5.64 8.78
C ALA A 11 -5.62 5.02 7.38
N ILE A 12 -6.43 5.62 6.51
CA ILE A 12 -6.68 5.10 5.18
C ILE A 12 -6.14 6.05 4.12
N TRP A 13 -5.25 5.56 3.26
CA TRP A 13 -4.87 6.24 2.03
C TRP A 13 -5.59 5.63 0.84
N ARG A 14 -6.49 6.41 0.25
CA ARG A 14 -7.17 6.03 -0.99
C ARG A 14 -6.27 6.32 -2.20
N LEU A 15 -5.92 5.26 -2.92
CA LEU A 15 -5.04 5.26 -4.08
C LEU A 15 -5.82 4.87 -5.33
N ARG A 16 -5.44 5.43 -6.47
CA ARG A 16 -5.99 5.09 -7.79
C ARG A 16 -4.84 4.93 -8.77
N PHE A 17 -4.78 3.79 -9.44
CA PHE A 17 -3.75 3.51 -10.43
C PHE A 17 -4.42 3.13 -11.75
N GLN A 18 -4.23 3.95 -12.78
CA GLN A 18 -4.68 3.61 -14.12
C GLN A 18 -3.70 2.62 -14.76
N LEU A 19 -4.22 1.46 -15.16
CA LEU A 19 -3.42 0.42 -15.80
C LEU A 19 -3.29 0.67 -17.31
N PRO A 20 -2.15 0.34 -17.93
CA PRO A 20 -2.02 0.38 -19.38
C PRO A 20 -2.93 -0.69 -20.02
N ALA A 21 -3.35 -0.47 -21.27
CA ALA A 21 -4.19 -1.43 -22.00
C ALA A 21 -3.55 -2.82 -22.15
N THR A 22 -2.23 -2.85 -22.33
CA THR A 22 -1.43 -4.08 -22.30
C THR A 22 -0.62 -4.10 -21.01
N LEU A 23 -0.90 -5.07 -20.15
CA LEU A 23 -0.16 -5.24 -18.90
C LEU A 23 1.28 -5.72 -19.19
N PRO A 24 2.28 -5.20 -18.46
CA PRO A 24 3.61 -5.79 -18.47
C PRO A 24 3.57 -7.26 -18.05
N ALA A 25 4.53 -8.05 -18.53
CA ALA A 25 4.70 -9.43 -18.08
C ALA A 25 5.18 -9.47 -16.61
N GLY A 26 4.82 -10.54 -15.89
CA GLY A 26 5.17 -10.73 -14.48
C GLY A 26 3.96 -10.57 -13.56
N THR A 27 4.21 -10.66 -12.26
CA THR A 27 3.17 -10.56 -11.24
C THR A 27 3.03 -9.10 -10.82
N CYS A 28 1.79 -8.59 -10.79
CA CYS A 28 1.54 -7.24 -10.30
C CYS A 28 1.81 -7.17 -8.78
N LYS A 29 2.56 -6.15 -8.36
CA LYS A 29 2.85 -5.89 -6.95
C LYS A 29 2.66 -4.42 -6.62
N LEU A 30 2.18 -4.14 -5.41
CA LEU A 30 2.25 -2.82 -4.81
C LEU A 30 3.64 -2.64 -4.20
N ARG A 31 4.39 -1.69 -4.75
CA ARG A 31 5.64 -1.21 -4.16
C ARG A 31 5.32 -0.05 -3.21
N LEU A 32 5.65 -0.24 -1.95
CA LEU A 32 5.61 0.78 -0.91
C LEU A 32 7.02 1.19 -0.55
N ILE A 33 7.28 2.50 -0.51
CA ILE A 33 8.51 3.07 -0.03
C ILE A 33 8.16 3.97 1.15
N GLY A 34 8.61 3.59 2.34
CA GLY A 34 8.46 4.37 3.56
C GLY A 34 9.75 5.10 3.89
N LEU A 35 9.64 6.32 4.42
CA LEU A 35 10.72 7.09 5.04
C LEU A 35 10.28 7.47 6.45
N CYS A 36 11.13 7.18 7.43
CA CYS A 36 10.87 7.46 8.84
C CYS A 36 12.21 7.63 9.57
N ASN A 37 12.26 8.47 10.60
CA ASN A 37 13.45 8.63 11.44
C ASN A 37 13.39 7.73 12.68
N ASP A 38 13.07 6.46 12.49
CA ASP A 38 12.70 5.55 13.57
C ASP A 38 13.74 4.42 13.75
N ASP A 39 13.82 3.85 14.95
CA ASP A 39 14.71 2.74 15.33
C ASP A 39 13.87 1.51 15.72
N SER A 40 13.99 0.42 14.96
CA SER A 40 13.49 -0.91 15.34
C SER A 40 11.96 -1.02 15.52
N HIS A 41 11.21 -0.02 15.07
CA HIS A 41 9.76 -0.04 15.07
C HIS A 41 9.16 -0.40 13.71
N VAL A 42 7.87 -0.70 13.73
CA VAL A 42 7.13 -1.23 12.59
C VAL A 42 5.87 -0.46 12.27
N ALA A 43 5.59 -0.34 10.97
CA ALA A 43 4.28 -0.01 10.43
C ALA A 43 3.55 -1.29 10.01
N LYS A 44 2.22 -1.24 10.08
CA LYS A 44 1.32 -2.30 9.60
C LYS A 44 0.48 -1.75 8.48
N VAL A 45 0.55 -2.38 7.31
CA VAL A 45 -0.16 -1.92 6.11
C VAL A 45 -0.95 -3.05 5.50
N ASN A 46 -2.20 -2.78 5.15
CA ASN A 46 -3.11 -3.75 4.56
C ASN A 46 -3.78 -3.13 3.32
N PRO A 47 -3.28 -3.42 2.11
CA PRO A 47 -3.91 -2.96 0.89
C PRO A 47 -5.19 -3.77 0.63
N LYS A 48 -6.29 -3.03 0.45
CA LYS A 48 -7.55 -3.57 -0.05
C LYS A 48 -7.83 -2.97 -1.41
N TRP A 49 -8.12 -3.77 -2.41
CA TRP A 49 -8.28 -3.25 -3.76
C TRP A 49 -9.25 -4.04 -4.62
N ALA A 50 -9.66 -3.42 -5.73
CA ALA A 50 -10.39 -4.06 -6.82
C ALA A 50 -9.96 -3.43 -8.15
N SER A 51 -10.02 -4.21 -9.23
CA SER A 51 -9.94 -3.67 -10.60
C SER A 51 -11.33 -3.18 -11.02
N VAL A 52 -11.42 -1.94 -11.52
CA VAL A 52 -12.70 -1.32 -11.89
C VAL A 52 -12.61 -0.78 -13.32
N ALA A 53 -13.56 -1.18 -14.16
CA ALA A 53 -13.65 -0.69 -15.52
C ALA A 53 -14.03 0.81 -15.57
N MET A 54 -13.58 1.53 -16.60
CA MET A 54 -13.82 2.98 -16.75
C MET A 54 -15.30 3.40 -16.75
N ALA A 55 -16.21 2.50 -17.09
CA ALA A 55 -17.65 2.75 -17.15
C ALA A 55 -18.42 2.27 -15.91
N GLU A 56 -17.74 1.67 -14.94
CA GLU A 56 -18.34 1.15 -13.71
C GLU A 56 -18.24 2.17 -12.57
N ASP A 57 -19.09 2.00 -11.55
CA ASP A 57 -19.09 2.85 -10.35
C ASP A 57 -18.07 2.31 -9.32
N PRO A 58 -16.92 2.99 -9.14
CA PRO A 58 -15.89 2.56 -8.21
C PRO A 58 -16.29 2.68 -6.73
N SER A 59 -17.38 3.39 -6.40
CA SER A 59 -17.87 3.50 -5.02
C SER A 59 -18.64 2.27 -4.55
N SER A 60 -19.12 1.45 -5.50
CA SER A 60 -19.84 0.21 -5.25
C SER A 60 -18.95 -1.04 -5.25
N ALA A 61 -17.70 -0.90 -5.70
CA ALA A 61 -16.74 -1.99 -5.80
C ALA A 61 -16.39 -2.55 -4.40
N THR A 62 -16.39 -3.88 -4.28
CA THR A 62 -15.97 -4.55 -3.04
C THR A 62 -14.47 -4.80 -3.06
N LEU A 63 -13.72 -4.03 -2.28
CA LEU A 63 -12.26 -4.15 -2.20
C LEU A 63 -11.85 -5.44 -1.45
N GLN A 64 -11.01 -6.25 -2.07
CA GLN A 64 -10.45 -7.48 -1.51
C GLN A 64 -9.11 -7.19 -0.82
N ALA A 65 -8.89 -7.78 0.35
CA ALA A 65 -7.69 -7.55 1.16
C ALA A 65 -6.57 -8.54 0.83
N GLU A 66 -5.34 -8.05 0.67
CA GLU A 66 -4.13 -8.89 0.63
C GLU A 66 -3.73 -9.40 2.04
N GLY A 67 -4.22 -8.72 3.07
CA GLY A 67 -3.82 -8.94 4.46
C GLY A 67 -2.69 -8.02 4.90
N THR A 68 -2.32 -8.16 6.18
CA THR A 68 -1.36 -7.26 6.83
C THR A 68 0.08 -7.57 6.44
N THR A 69 0.76 -6.58 5.88
CA THR A 69 2.22 -6.55 5.70
C THR A 69 2.85 -5.73 6.82
N THR A 70 3.97 -6.24 7.36
CA THR A 70 4.78 -5.51 8.34
C THR A 70 5.95 -4.85 7.64
N VAL A 71 6.09 -3.53 7.80
CA VAL A 71 7.23 -2.76 7.31
C VAL A 71 8.08 -2.38 8.51
N THR A 72 9.33 -2.81 8.52
CA THR A 72 10.25 -2.64 9.66
C THR A 72 11.36 -1.67 9.31
N TRP A 73 11.59 -0.69 10.18
CA TRP A 73 12.82 0.09 10.19
C TRP A 73 13.79 -0.59 11.14
N GLY A 74 14.93 -1.05 10.65
CA GLY A 74 15.99 -1.55 11.52
C GLY A 74 16.73 -0.42 12.22
N ALA A 75 17.57 -0.75 13.20
CA ALA A 75 18.32 0.25 13.98
C ALA A 75 19.25 1.16 13.16
N SER A 76 19.56 0.78 11.93
CA SER A 76 20.38 1.58 11.02
C SER A 76 19.56 2.37 9.98
N ASP A 77 18.22 2.32 10.03
CA ASP A 77 17.35 2.81 8.95
C ASP A 77 16.76 4.20 9.21
N HIS A 78 17.25 4.89 10.24
CA HIS A 78 17.02 6.30 10.49
C HIS A 78 17.19 7.14 9.22
N ASP A 79 16.11 7.84 8.82
CA ASP A 79 16.05 8.69 7.64
C ASP A 79 16.42 7.97 6.32
N LYS A 80 16.23 6.65 6.27
CA LYS A 80 16.40 5.86 5.05
C LYS A 80 15.06 5.40 4.48
N TYR A 81 15.07 5.19 3.18
CA TYR A 81 13.97 4.56 2.47
C TYR A 81 13.96 3.06 2.75
N VAL A 82 12.84 2.58 3.28
CA VAL A 82 12.55 1.14 3.42
C VAL A 82 11.53 0.76 2.36
N GLU A 83 11.84 -0.29 1.62
CA GLU A 83 10.98 -0.82 0.56
C GLU A 83 10.21 -2.04 1.04
N SER A 84 8.94 -2.14 0.66
CA SER A 84 8.14 -3.35 0.77
C SER A 84 7.40 -3.59 -0.55
N LYS A 85 7.35 -4.85 -0.97
CA LYS A 85 6.66 -5.29 -2.18
C LYS A 85 5.58 -6.28 -1.78
N ILE A 86 4.33 -5.92 -2.03
CA ILE A 86 3.16 -6.74 -1.70
C ILE A 86 2.60 -7.29 -3.01
N THR A 87 2.52 -8.60 -3.14
CA THR A 87 1.82 -9.24 -4.27
C THR A 87 0.37 -8.80 -4.27
N LEU A 88 -0.16 -8.46 -5.45
CA LEU A 88 -1.58 -8.14 -5.61
C LEU A 88 -2.29 -9.33 -6.25
N ASP A 89 -2.80 -10.24 -5.42
CA ASP A 89 -3.51 -11.46 -5.85
C ASP A 89 -4.89 -11.66 -5.19
N ALA A 90 -5.34 -10.72 -4.36
CA ALA A 90 -6.69 -10.72 -3.81
C ALA A 90 -7.79 -10.42 -4.85
N ASP A 91 -7.40 -9.80 -5.98
CA ASP A 91 -8.22 -9.61 -7.18
C ASP A 91 -7.32 -9.70 -8.44
N THR A 92 -7.88 -9.55 -9.63
CA THR A 92 -7.17 -9.66 -10.91
C THR A 92 -6.96 -8.29 -11.54
N PRO A 93 -5.70 -7.87 -11.78
CA PRO A 93 -5.43 -6.64 -12.54
C PRO A 93 -5.87 -6.83 -14.00
N VAL A 94 -6.68 -5.91 -14.52
CA VAL A 94 -7.13 -5.94 -15.92
C VAL A 94 -6.56 -4.74 -16.69
N GLY A 95 -6.02 -5.00 -17.88
CA GLY A 95 -5.45 -3.95 -18.73
C GLY A 95 -6.49 -2.89 -19.11
N GLY A 96 -6.12 -1.61 -18.97
CA GLY A 96 -6.98 -0.47 -19.27
C GLY A 96 -7.98 -0.08 -18.18
N GLU A 97 -8.04 -0.84 -17.08
CA GLU A 97 -8.88 -0.53 -15.92
C GLU A 97 -8.15 0.34 -14.89
N ILE A 98 -8.86 0.72 -13.83
CA ILE A 98 -8.30 1.42 -12.68
C ILE A 98 -8.28 0.48 -11.48
N ILE A 99 -7.11 0.29 -10.88
CA ILE A 99 -7.02 -0.29 -9.54
C ILE A 99 -7.48 0.78 -8.54
N ALA A 100 -8.64 0.53 -7.92
CA ALA A 100 -9.13 1.27 -6.77
C ALA A 100 -8.63 0.61 -5.49
N MET A 101 -7.86 1.33 -4.69
CA MET A 101 -7.22 0.76 -3.50
C MET A 101 -7.40 1.65 -2.28
N ASP A 102 -7.70 1.03 -1.15
CA ASP A 102 -7.61 1.60 0.19
C ASP A 102 -6.43 0.93 0.91
N LEU A 103 -5.33 1.66 1.04
CA LEU A 103 -4.19 1.24 1.83
C LEU A 103 -4.46 1.62 3.29
N THR A 104 -4.76 0.63 4.11
CA THR A 104 -5.03 0.82 5.54
C THR A 104 -3.72 0.72 6.32
N PHE A 105 -3.36 1.77 7.04
CA PHE A 105 -2.33 1.75 8.07
C PHE A 105 -3.01 1.32 9.36
N GLU A 106 -2.77 0.07 9.76
CA GLU A 106 -3.48 -0.58 10.85
C GLU A 106 -2.85 -0.17 12.19
N THR A 107 -3.69 0.26 13.12
CA THR A 107 -3.29 0.57 14.50
C THR A 107 -2.75 -0.65 15.24
N SER A 108 -3.38 -1.80 15.02
CA SER A 108 -3.02 -3.05 15.69
C SER A 108 -1.63 -3.51 15.28
N GLY A 109 -0.70 -3.46 16.23
CA GLY A 109 0.70 -3.85 15.98
C GLY A 109 1.55 -2.75 15.32
N TRP A 110 1.01 -1.54 15.17
CA TRP A 110 1.79 -0.35 14.84
C TRP A 110 2.67 0.04 16.03
N THR A 111 3.94 0.35 15.78
CA THR A 111 4.87 0.74 16.85
C THR A 111 5.76 1.91 16.48
N LEU A 112 5.64 2.49 15.28
CA LEU A 112 6.42 3.69 14.95
C LEU A 112 6.19 4.77 16.01
N ASP A 113 7.24 5.48 16.35
CA ASP A 113 7.21 6.64 17.25
C ASP A 113 7.54 7.95 16.52
N GLN A 114 7.91 7.85 15.23
CA GLN A 114 8.11 8.98 14.34
C GLN A 114 7.07 9.05 13.22
N ILE A 115 6.85 10.26 12.73
CA ILE A 115 6.03 10.49 11.54
C ILE A 115 6.71 9.85 10.32
N SER A 116 5.95 9.06 9.57
CA SER A 116 6.42 8.40 8.36
C SER A 116 5.85 9.05 7.10
N THR A 117 6.62 9.01 6.01
CA THR A 117 6.19 9.46 4.67
C THR A 117 6.24 8.29 3.70
N TRP A 118 5.18 8.14 2.91
CA TRP A 118 4.96 6.98 2.06
C TRP A 118 4.78 7.36 0.58
N MET A 119 5.38 6.55 -0.28
CA MET A 119 5.15 6.52 -1.71
C MET A 119 4.63 5.14 -2.12
N ALA A 120 3.72 5.13 -3.09
CA ALA A 120 3.13 3.91 -3.61
C ALA A 120 3.23 3.90 -5.15
N SER A 121 3.59 2.76 -5.72
CA SER A 121 3.59 2.53 -7.16
C SER A 121 3.27 1.07 -7.47
N LEU A 122 2.71 0.81 -8.65
CA LEU A 122 2.57 -0.56 -9.15
C LEU A 122 3.81 -0.96 -9.95
N ILE A 123 4.27 -2.19 -9.75
CA ILE A 123 5.37 -2.80 -10.49
C ILE A 123 4.99 -4.21 -10.97
N TRP A 124 5.72 -4.73 -11.95
CA TRP A 124 5.59 -6.09 -12.47
C TRP A 124 6.95 -6.78 -12.41
N GLU A 125 7.01 -7.92 -11.72
CA GLU A 125 8.23 -8.72 -11.48
C GLU A 125 7.94 -10.22 -11.48
#